data_AF-A0A0W1A3B4-F1
#
_entry.id   AF-A0A0W1A3B4-F1
#
_cell.length_a   1.000
_cell.length_b   1.000
_cell.length_c   1.000
_cell.angle_alpha   90.00
_cell.angle_beta   90.00
_cell.angle_gamma   90.00
#
_symmetry.space_group_name_H-M   'P 1'
#
loop_
_entity.id
_entity.type
_entity.pdbx_description
1 polymer ?
#
loop_
_entity_poly.entity_id
_entity_poly.type
_entity_poly.pdbx_seq_one_letter_code
_entity_poly.pdbx_strand_id
1 'polypeptide(L)'
;MFEKTERYKPFDTIFYQGANCTQSQVVHYTGGKRIHATTGEWMWGVGINGLKPLNVIYNVHLGPEIADVNLHPFSTYYDYINPMKWLYTSISWSKNYFTGVNTIPSMNRNSGSVYYHSPNPSQISYGQESDIESHHRKYLSWKNQMKNDGLVLYGVSRGTAATFCAFAKYKYPEVKLVILEGAIDSMENVIKNMANHYLGKGVMSDIAVSSMRRSANFLTRYGLFGYKDESDSPLSMLDNFPENVPVIFITSELDRTVDSKSTENIAKNLHQRGKNDVYLLKLKNSRHPFYPYDNKQDHDQYETFIHAIYKEYGLDHDSKLAENGRHLLESCNLKNPPNSLETKLNHDSNDRDILSTNLEKLNISGENINNILLVIDKMPSHSKVYKALIYLSEYKNKSSMCEKHYIHSDYIAEYFCTLTNIGFFAVGIYYQDYLIVSIALFSTLSHAIPLRRLNELDKIAAVSTFINVLSNYQLLSQYPSTLIFGIATFIFGVLDQWVGRKDLDKYGSFFHCAWHLTAAFALFNCKQLLSNTDENDLEMISSCMLDTCTQIMK
;
A
#
# COMPACT_ATOMS: atom_id res chain seq x y z
N MET A 1 10.98 -34.91 -39.93
CA MET A 1 11.57 -34.82 -38.58
C MET A 1 10.51 -34.14 -37.73
N PHE A 2 9.69 -34.92 -37.01
CA PHE A 2 8.65 -34.35 -36.15
C PHE A 2 9.36 -33.77 -34.92
N GLU A 3 9.36 -32.45 -34.77
CA GLU A 3 9.71 -31.81 -33.50
C GLU A 3 8.86 -32.49 -32.43
N LYS A 4 9.52 -33.12 -31.45
CA LYS A 4 8.84 -33.52 -30.22
C LYS A 4 8.25 -32.25 -29.66
N THR A 5 6.93 -32.11 -29.72
CA THR A 5 6.24 -31.07 -28.98
C THR A 5 6.59 -31.28 -27.50
N GLU A 6 7.42 -30.39 -26.96
CA GLU A 6 7.71 -30.37 -25.53
C GLU A 6 6.36 -30.28 -24.82
N ARG A 7 5.99 -31.35 -24.11
CA ARG A 7 4.80 -31.34 -23.26
C ARG A 7 5.18 -30.60 -21.98
N TYR A 8 4.78 -29.34 -21.88
CA TYR A 8 4.85 -28.59 -20.64
C TYR A 8 3.99 -29.23 -19.56
N LYS A 9 4.43 -29.10 -18.31
CA LYS A 9 3.75 -29.70 -17.17
C LYS A 9 2.72 -28.72 -16.62
N PRO A 10 1.44 -29.12 -16.51
CA PRO A 10 0.47 -28.34 -15.77
C PRO A 10 0.86 -28.26 -14.30
N PHE A 11 0.52 -27.14 -13.67
CA PHE A 11 0.79 -26.89 -12.26
C PHE A 11 -0.41 -26.21 -11.60
N ASP A 12 -0.47 -26.35 -10.27
CA ASP A 12 -1.38 -25.62 -9.40
C ASP A 12 -0.64 -24.46 -8.73
N THR A 13 -1.37 -23.43 -8.31
CA THR A 13 -0.79 -22.29 -7.58
C THR A 13 -1.48 -22.10 -6.25
N ILE A 14 -0.72 -22.08 -5.15
CA ILE A 14 -1.23 -21.56 -3.87
C ILE A 14 -0.90 -20.07 -3.80
N PHE A 15 -1.94 -19.25 -3.65
CA PHE A 15 -1.81 -17.80 -3.53
C PHE A 15 -1.97 -17.34 -2.07
N TYR A 16 -1.08 -16.47 -1.64
CA TYR A 16 -1.13 -15.82 -0.34
C TYR A 16 -1.09 -14.30 -0.48
N GLN A 17 -2.19 -13.66 -0.07
CA GLN A 17 -2.42 -12.24 -0.25
C GLN A 17 -1.60 -11.35 0.70
N GLY A 18 -1.59 -10.05 0.38
CA GLY A 18 -0.97 -9.01 1.20
C GLY A 18 -1.76 -8.63 2.47
N ALA A 19 -1.20 -7.66 3.19
CA ALA A 19 -1.89 -7.06 4.33
C ALA A 19 -3.14 -6.30 3.86
N ASN A 20 -4.21 -6.35 4.66
CA ASN A 20 -5.50 -5.73 4.36
C ASN A 20 -6.16 -6.20 3.04
N CYS A 21 -5.71 -7.32 2.47
CA CYS A 21 -6.32 -7.97 1.30
C CYS A 21 -7.05 -9.24 1.72
N THR A 22 -8.04 -9.65 0.91
CA THR A 22 -8.60 -10.99 0.91
C THR A 22 -8.04 -11.79 -0.27
N GLN A 23 -8.59 -13.00 -0.45
CA GLN A 23 -8.46 -13.77 -1.68
C GLN A 23 -8.81 -12.99 -2.96
N SER A 24 -9.54 -11.87 -2.89
CA SER A 24 -9.87 -11.05 -4.06
C SER A 24 -8.63 -10.56 -4.81
N GLN A 25 -7.50 -10.34 -4.12
CA GLN A 25 -6.28 -9.83 -4.72
C GLN A 25 -5.72 -10.75 -5.83
N VAL A 26 -5.99 -12.06 -5.76
CA VAL A 26 -5.44 -12.99 -6.76
C VAL A 26 -5.95 -12.71 -8.17
N VAL A 27 -7.13 -12.10 -8.31
CA VAL A 27 -7.76 -11.87 -9.62
C VAL A 27 -6.98 -10.86 -10.47
N HIS A 28 -6.01 -10.15 -9.88
CA HIS A 28 -5.08 -9.30 -10.61
C HIS A 28 -4.04 -10.10 -11.42
N TYR A 29 -3.95 -11.41 -11.19
CA TYR A 29 -2.91 -12.28 -11.74
C TYR A 29 -3.45 -13.48 -12.53
N THR A 30 -4.78 -13.59 -12.71
CA THR A 30 -5.43 -14.74 -13.39
C THR A 30 -5.79 -14.47 -14.85
N GLY A 31 -5.35 -13.36 -15.44
CA GLY A 31 -5.67 -12.99 -16.82
C GLY A 31 -7.17 -12.71 -17.04
N GLY A 32 -7.88 -12.30 -15.99
CA GLY A 32 -9.33 -12.05 -16.03
C GLY A 32 -10.20 -13.30 -15.94
N LYS A 33 -9.61 -14.48 -15.69
CA LYS A 33 -10.38 -15.71 -15.47
C LYS A 33 -11.22 -15.59 -14.20
N ARG A 34 -12.45 -16.12 -14.28
CA ARG A 34 -13.33 -16.28 -13.13
C ARG A 34 -12.85 -17.41 -12.24
N ILE A 35 -12.83 -17.16 -10.94
CA ILE A 35 -12.44 -18.12 -9.92
C ILE A 35 -13.44 -18.08 -8.76
N HIS A 36 -13.49 -19.16 -7.97
CA HIS A 36 -14.35 -19.27 -6.81
C HIS A 36 -13.57 -18.94 -5.53
N ALA A 37 -14.05 -17.95 -4.78
CA ALA A 37 -13.58 -17.68 -3.42
C ALA A 37 -14.07 -18.76 -2.44
N THR A 38 -13.44 -18.86 -1.28
CA THR A 38 -13.88 -19.78 -0.22
C THR A 38 -15.20 -19.41 0.43
N THR A 39 -15.65 -18.16 0.27
CA THR A 39 -17.00 -17.72 0.60
C THR A 39 -18.05 -18.28 -0.36
N GLY A 40 -17.66 -18.92 -1.46
CA GLY A 40 -18.57 -19.34 -2.54
C GLY A 40 -18.89 -18.23 -3.54
N GLU A 41 -18.36 -17.02 -3.35
CA GLU A 41 -18.45 -15.94 -4.35
C GLU A 41 -17.66 -16.31 -5.61
N TRP A 42 -18.18 -15.94 -6.78
CA TRP A 42 -17.36 -15.91 -8.00
C TRP A 42 -16.67 -14.56 -8.08
N MET A 43 -15.41 -14.53 -8.49
CA MET A 43 -14.66 -13.28 -8.66
C MET A 43 -13.78 -13.26 -9.89
N TRP A 44 -13.57 -12.08 -10.47
CA TRP A 44 -12.64 -11.84 -11.58
C TRP A 44 -12.20 -10.37 -11.62
N GLY A 45 -11.03 -10.13 -12.21
CA GLY A 45 -10.53 -8.78 -12.47
C GLY A 45 -10.86 -8.37 -13.90
N VAL A 46 -11.21 -7.10 -14.11
CA VAL A 46 -11.30 -6.50 -15.46
C VAL A 46 -10.08 -5.64 -15.80
N GLY A 47 -9.24 -5.36 -14.81
CA GLY A 47 -8.10 -4.47 -14.97
C GLY A 47 -8.51 -2.99 -14.94
N ILE A 48 -7.52 -2.11 -14.96
CA ILE A 48 -7.69 -0.66 -14.80
C ILE A 48 -6.68 0.08 -15.68
N ASN A 49 -6.91 1.37 -15.94
CA ASN A 49 -6.00 2.21 -16.74
C ASN A 49 -5.67 1.63 -18.14
N GLY A 50 -6.61 0.87 -18.73
CA GLY A 50 -6.40 0.19 -20.01
C GLY A 50 -5.48 -1.03 -19.95
N LEU A 51 -5.07 -1.48 -18.75
CA LEU A 51 -4.29 -2.68 -18.52
C LEU A 51 -5.19 -3.79 -17.99
N LYS A 52 -5.12 -4.95 -18.63
CA LYS A 52 -5.78 -6.19 -18.18
C LYS A 52 -5.08 -6.74 -16.94
N PRO A 53 -5.71 -7.63 -16.16
CA PRO A 53 -4.98 -8.43 -15.17
C PRO A 53 -3.83 -9.22 -15.83
N LEU A 54 -2.72 -9.37 -15.10
CA LEU A 54 -1.60 -10.23 -15.52
C LEU A 54 -2.10 -11.66 -15.70
N ASN A 55 -1.64 -12.40 -16.70
CA ASN A 55 -1.94 -13.82 -16.87
C ASN A 55 -0.77 -14.68 -16.38
N VAL A 56 -0.54 -14.70 -15.06
CA VAL A 56 0.64 -15.35 -14.47
C VAL A 56 0.30 -16.42 -13.43
N ILE A 57 -0.94 -16.54 -12.99
CA ILE A 57 -1.40 -17.59 -12.06
C ILE A 57 -2.37 -18.54 -12.78
N TYR A 58 -2.07 -19.84 -12.69
CA TYR A 58 -2.85 -20.93 -13.25
C TYR A 58 -3.34 -21.87 -12.14
N ASN A 59 -4.52 -22.46 -12.33
CA ASN A 59 -5.13 -23.45 -11.43
C ASN A 59 -4.99 -23.07 -9.95
N VAL A 60 -5.46 -21.86 -9.60
CA VAL A 60 -5.30 -21.31 -8.25
C VAL A 60 -6.08 -22.14 -7.23
N HIS A 61 -5.40 -22.47 -6.12
CA HIS A 61 -5.99 -22.98 -4.90
C HIS A 61 -5.96 -21.89 -3.83
N LEU A 62 -7.13 -21.41 -3.42
CA LEU A 62 -7.23 -20.33 -2.44
C LEU A 62 -7.18 -20.82 -0.99
N GLY A 63 -7.68 -22.04 -0.73
CA GLY A 63 -7.74 -22.63 0.61
C GLY A 63 -8.44 -21.72 1.66
N PRO A 64 -8.47 -22.11 2.94
CA PRO A 64 -9.08 -21.30 3.99
C PRO A 64 -8.52 -19.88 4.04
N GLU A 65 -9.38 -18.92 4.34
CA GLU A 65 -8.96 -17.52 4.48
C GLU A 65 -8.06 -17.34 5.71
N ILE A 66 -7.18 -16.35 5.64
CA ILE A 66 -6.26 -16.00 6.73
C ILE A 66 -7.03 -15.45 7.95
N ALA A 67 -6.54 -15.75 9.16
CA ALA A 67 -7.28 -15.54 10.40
C ALA A 67 -7.54 -14.06 10.74
N ASP A 68 -6.75 -13.15 10.18
CA ASP A 68 -6.92 -11.71 10.36
C ASP A 68 -7.95 -11.10 9.41
N VAL A 69 -8.48 -11.85 8.45
CA VAL A 69 -9.54 -11.35 7.57
C VAL A 69 -10.89 -11.73 8.16
N ASN A 70 -11.60 -10.73 8.67
CA ASN A 70 -12.99 -10.89 9.08
C ASN A 70 -13.92 -10.72 7.88
N LEU A 71 -14.38 -11.86 7.33
CA LEU A 71 -15.35 -11.95 6.24
C LEU A 71 -16.79 -11.59 6.66
N HIS A 72 -17.04 -11.46 7.96
CA HIS A 72 -18.30 -11.04 8.56
C HIS A 72 -18.09 -9.77 9.39
N PRO A 73 -17.74 -8.63 8.75
CA PRO A 73 -17.49 -7.40 9.48
C PRO A 73 -18.67 -7.01 10.37
N PHE A 74 -19.91 -7.26 9.92
CA PHE A 74 -21.15 -6.88 10.61
C PHE A 74 -21.98 -8.09 11.08
N SER A 75 -21.40 -8.91 11.95
CA SER A 75 -22.03 -10.13 12.48
C SER A 75 -22.96 -9.89 13.68
N THR A 76 -22.72 -8.82 14.44
CA THR A 76 -23.47 -8.45 15.65
C THR A 76 -24.00 -7.02 15.56
N TYR A 77 -24.97 -6.67 16.40
CA TYR A 77 -25.47 -5.29 16.50
C TYR A 77 -24.35 -4.28 16.84
N TYR A 78 -23.42 -4.67 17.74
CA TYR A 78 -22.28 -3.82 18.11
C TYR A 78 -21.35 -3.54 16.94
N ASP A 79 -21.28 -4.44 15.96
CA ASP A 79 -20.45 -4.24 14.78
C ASP A 79 -20.95 -3.09 13.91
N TYR A 80 -22.27 -2.92 13.82
CA TYR A 80 -22.90 -1.85 13.04
C TYR A 80 -22.66 -0.47 13.63
N ILE A 81 -22.41 -0.38 14.94
CA ILE A 81 -22.08 0.88 15.61
C ILE A 81 -20.56 1.08 15.78
N ASN A 82 -19.73 0.14 15.31
CA ASN A 82 -18.29 0.25 15.37
C ASN A 82 -17.74 1.03 14.16
N PRO A 83 -17.30 2.29 14.32
CA PRO A 83 -16.85 3.12 13.19
C PRO A 83 -15.60 2.57 12.50
N MET A 84 -14.73 1.85 13.23
CA MET A 84 -13.53 1.24 12.63
C MET A 84 -13.91 0.14 11.65
N LYS A 85 -14.94 -0.65 11.94
CA LYS A 85 -15.43 -1.69 11.02
C LYS A 85 -15.99 -1.09 9.74
N TRP A 86 -16.73 0.01 9.84
CA TRP A 86 -17.19 0.77 8.69
C TRP A 86 -16.04 1.33 7.85
N LEU A 87 -15.07 1.98 8.50
CA LEU A 87 -13.90 2.53 7.83
C LEU A 87 -13.14 1.44 7.06
N TYR A 88 -12.76 0.34 7.72
CA TYR A 88 -11.99 -0.73 7.07
C TYR A 88 -12.77 -1.42 5.96
N THR A 89 -14.07 -1.67 6.14
CA THR A 89 -14.90 -2.29 5.10
C THR A 89 -15.09 -1.35 3.91
N SER A 90 -15.17 -0.05 4.15
CA SER A 90 -15.26 0.95 3.08
C SER A 90 -13.96 1.04 2.30
N ILE A 91 -12.80 0.98 2.99
CA ILE A 91 -11.48 0.92 2.35
C ILE A 91 -11.36 -0.36 1.50
N SER A 92 -11.75 -1.52 2.02
CA SER A 92 -11.67 -2.78 1.28
C SER A 92 -12.54 -2.75 0.02
N TRP A 93 -13.77 -2.26 0.16
CA TRP A 93 -14.72 -2.12 -0.92
C TRP A 93 -14.20 -1.16 -2.00
N SER A 94 -13.79 0.05 -1.60
CA SER A 94 -13.25 1.06 -2.51
C SER A 94 -12.00 0.57 -3.22
N LYS A 95 -11.11 -0.14 -2.53
CA LYS A 95 -9.92 -0.74 -3.13
C LYS A 95 -10.28 -1.79 -4.18
N ASN A 96 -11.17 -2.73 -3.85
CA ASN A 96 -11.61 -3.77 -4.79
C ASN A 96 -12.31 -3.16 -6.02
N TYR A 97 -13.16 -2.16 -5.81
CA TYR A 97 -13.81 -1.41 -6.89
C TYR A 97 -12.78 -0.68 -7.77
N PHE A 98 -11.89 0.10 -7.14
CA PHE A 98 -10.87 0.87 -7.83
C PHE A 98 -9.93 0.00 -8.65
N THR A 99 -9.61 -1.21 -8.18
CA THR A 99 -8.73 -2.18 -8.87
C THR A 99 -9.46 -3.06 -9.87
N GLY A 100 -10.73 -2.79 -10.15
CA GLY A 100 -11.51 -3.51 -11.14
C GLY A 100 -11.83 -4.95 -10.75
N VAL A 101 -11.94 -5.24 -9.45
CA VAL A 101 -12.44 -6.53 -8.96
C VAL A 101 -13.96 -6.55 -9.06
N ASN A 102 -14.48 -7.62 -9.65
CA ASN A 102 -15.91 -7.91 -9.71
C ASN A 102 -16.21 -9.21 -8.96
N THR A 103 -17.39 -9.27 -8.34
CA THR A 103 -17.87 -10.45 -7.63
C THR A 103 -19.33 -10.75 -7.95
N ILE A 104 -19.69 -12.03 -8.02
CA ILE A 104 -21.08 -12.49 -7.88
C ILE A 104 -21.22 -13.02 -6.45
N PRO A 105 -22.13 -12.44 -5.63
CA PRO A 105 -22.33 -12.86 -4.25
C PRO A 105 -22.63 -14.35 -4.10
N SER A 106 -22.21 -14.93 -2.98
CA SER A 106 -22.56 -16.29 -2.60
C SER A 106 -24.07 -16.42 -2.36
N MET A 107 -24.66 -17.56 -2.75
CA MET A 107 -26.04 -17.88 -2.39
C MET A 107 -26.19 -18.11 -0.87
N ASN A 108 -25.11 -18.54 -0.20
CA ASN A 108 -25.10 -18.71 1.23
C ASN A 108 -24.72 -17.38 1.91
N ARG A 109 -25.71 -16.66 2.44
CA ARG A 109 -25.46 -15.38 3.14
C ARG A 109 -24.58 -15.52 4.39
N ASN A 110 -24.44 -16.72 4.93
CA ASN A 110 -23.63 -16.99 6.12
C ASN A 110 -22.16 -17.26 5.80
N SER A 111 -21.72 -17.18 4.55
CA SER A 111 -20.31 -17.39 4.18
C SER A 111 -19.44 -16.14 4.30
N GLY A 112 -20.05 -14.96 4.45
CA GLY A 112 -19.34 -13.68 4.46
C GLY A 112 -18.97 -13.23 3.05
N SER A 113 -18.11 -12.21 2.94
CA SER A 113 -17.68 -11.68 1.64
C SER A 113 -16.18 -11.38 1.60
N VAL A 114 -15.52 -11.80 0.52
CA VAL A 114 -14.14 -11.37 0.21
C VAL A 114 -14.08 -9.95 -0.35
N TYR A 115 -15.22 -9.37 -0.73
CA TYR A 115 -15.30 -8.02 -1.26
C TYR A 115 -15.44 -6.97 -0.15
N TYR A 116 -16.14 -7.34 0.94
CA TYR A 116 -16.44 -6.51 2.09
C TYR A 116 -15.87 -7.17 3.36
N HIS A 117 -14.67 -6.77 3.75
CA HIS A 117 -13.96 -7.37 4.88
C HIS A 117 -13.38 -6.31 5.80
N SER A 118 -13.03 -6.73 7.01
CA SER A 118 -12.24 -5.90 7.93
C SER A 118 -11.05 -6.71 8.44
N PRO A 119 -9.89 -6.07 8.69
CA PRO A 119 -8.81 -6.73 9.38
C PRO A 119 -9.21 -6.98 10.84
N ASN A 120 -8.69 -8.06 11.43
CA ASN A 120 -8.68 -8.32 12.86
C ASN A 120 -7.25 -8.10 13.36
N PRO A 121 -6.93 -6.91 13.92
CA PRO A 121 -5.57 -6.54 14.30
C PRO A 121 -4.87 -7.56 15.22
N SER A 122 -5.62 -8.20 16.12
CA SER A 122 -5.11 -9.22 17.05
C SER A 122 -4.53 -10.47 16.37
N GLN A 123 -4.87 -10.70 15.09
CA GLN A 123 -4.44 -11.87 14.32
C GLN A 123 -3.39 -11.53 13.26
N ILE A 124 -3.12 -10.24 13.02
CA ILE A 124 -2.12 -9.80 12.04
C ILE A 124 -0.73 -10.13 12.58
N SER A 125 0.00 -11.00 11.90
CA SER A 125 1.30 -11.49 12.39
C SER A 125 2.49 -11.27 11.44
N TYR A 126 2.26 -10.86 10.20
CA TYR A 126 3.30 -10.51 9.23
C TYR A 126 4.33 -11.61 8.95
N GLY A 127 3.86 -12.81 8.63
CA GLY A 127 4.72 -13.96 8.30
C GLY A 127 5.24 -14.73 9.51
N GLN A 128 4.60 -14.54 10.67
CA GLN A 128 4.86 -15.29 11.90
C GLN A 128 3.83 -16.42 12.08
N GLU A 129 3.75 -17.02 13.26
CA GLU A 129 3.04 -18.29 13.49
C GLU A 129 1.62 -18.33 12.90
N SER A 130 0.76 -17.33 13.12
CA SER A 130 -0.62 -17.39 12.57
C SER A 130 -0.65 -17.37 11.03
N ASP A 131 0.26 -16.63 10.39
CA ASP A 131 0.39 -16.58 8.94
C ASP A 131 1.02 -17.87 8.39
N ILE A 132 2.05 -18.38 9.06
CA ILE A 132 2.73 -19.63 8.71
C ILE A 132 1.75 -20.81 8.78
N GLU A 133 0.99 -20.93 9.87
CA GLU A 133 -0.01 -21.98 10.05
C GLU A 133 -1.17 -21.84 9.06
N SER A 134 -1.59 -20.61 8.75
CA SER A 134 -2.61 -20.38 7.74
C SER A 134 -2.14 -20.82 6.35
N HIS A 135 -0.90 -20.49 5.99
CA HIS A 135 -0.29 -20.94 4.75
C HIS A 135 -0.18 -22.47 4.71
N HIS A 136 0.22 -23.10 5.82
CA HIS A 136 0.31 -24.55 5.91
C HIS A 136 -1.05 -25.23 5.74
N ARG A 137 -2.11 -24.70 6.36
CA ARG A 137 -3.49 -25.20 6.16
C ARG A 137 -3.95 -25.07 4.71
N LYS A 138 -3.61 -23.98 4.01
CA LYS A 138 -3.87 -23.85 2.56
C LYS A 138 -3.16 -24.96 1.77
N TYR A 139 -1.90 -25.25 2.09
CA TYR A 139 -1.14 -26.35 1.49
C TYR A 139 -1.77 -27.72 1.77
N LEU A 140 -2.14 -28.04 3.01
CA LEU A 140 -2.79 -29.32 3.32
C LEU A 140 -4.14 -29.46 2.62
N SER A 141 -4.91 -28.37 2.53
CA SER A 141 -6.17 -28.34 1.78
C SER A 141 -5.95 -28.58 0.29
N TRP A 142 -4.92 -27.99 -0.32
CA TRP A 142 -4.54 -28.24 -1.70
C TRP A 142 -4.10 -29.68 -1.91
N LYS A 143 -3.22 -30.20 -1.05
CA LYS A 143 -2.67 -31.55 -1.13
C LYS A 143 -3.75 -32.63 -1.17
N ASN A 144 -4.83 -32.42 -0.41
CA ASN A 144 -5.98 -33.33 -0.39
C ASN A 144 -6.85 -33.26 -1.67
N GLN A 145 -6.65 -32.25 -2.51
CA GLN A 145 -7.43 -31.97 -3.73
C GLN A 145 -6.56 -31.90 -4.99
N MET A 146 -5.25 -32.14 -4.87
CA MET A 146 -4.28 -31.87 -5.93
C MET A 146 -4.60 -32.67 -7.18
N LYS A 147 -4.50 -32.01 -8.34
CA LYS A 147 -4.72 -32.63 -9.66
C LYS A 147 -3.45 -32.74 -10.47
N ASN A 148 -2.43 -31.96 -10.09
CA ASN A 148 -1.17 -31.83 -10.80
C ASN A 148 0.00 -32.11 -9.85
N ASP A 149 1.08 -32.67 -10.37
CA ASP A 149 2.29 -33.03 -9.60
C ASP A 149 3.22 -31.83 -9.33
N GLY A 150 2.86 -30.64 -9.80
CA GLY A 150 3.64 -29.41 -9.68
C GLY A 150 2.88 -28.32 -8.95
N LEU A 151 3.54 -27.71 -7.97
CA LEU A 151 3.01 -26.59 -7.19
C LEU A 151 3.88 -25.35 -7.34
N VAL A 152 3.24 -24.21 -7.59
CA VAL A 152 3.84 -22.88 -7.47
C VAL A 152 3.31 -22.21 -6.21
N LEU A 153 4.22 -21.68 -5.38
CA LEU A 153 3.84 -20.82 -4.27
C LEU A 153 3.93 -19.36 -4.71
N TYR A 154 2.88 -18.60 -4.46
CA TYR A 154 2.80 -17.20 -4.87
C TYR A 154 2.40 -16.31 -3.68
N GLY A 155 3.34 -15.50 -3.19
CA GLY A 155 3.11 -14.55 -2.08
C GLY A 155 3.19 -13.10 -2.55
N VAL A 156 2.31 -12.24 -2.04
CA VAL A 156 2.33 -10.79 -2.31
C VAL A 156 2.38 -10.00 -1.02
N SER A 157 3.26 -8.98 -0.93
CA SER A 157 3.42 -8.12 0.24
C SER A 157 3.67 -8.95 1.51
N ARG A 158 2.86 -8.82 2.57
CA ARG A 158 2.84 -9.72 3.72
C ARG A 158 2.87 -11.20 3.35
N GLY A 159 2.14 -11.59 2.31
CA GLY A 159 2.07 -12.97 1.85
C GLY A 159 3.42 -13.52 1.41
N THR A 160 4.38 -12.67 1.06
CA THR A 160 5.76 -13.12 0.82
C THR A 160 6.41 -13.70 2.07
N ALA A 161 6.27 -13.02 3.21
CA ALA A 161 6.85 -13.47 4.48
C ALA A 161 6.17 -14.76 4.94
N ALA A 162 4.83 -14.81 4.85
CA ALA A 162 4.06 -16.02 5.16
C ALA A 162 4.51 -17.21 4.29
N THR A 163 4.58 -17.02 2.97
CA THR A 163 5.02 -18.04 2.02
C THR A 163 6.45 -18.49 2.29
N PHE A 164 7.38 -17.55 2.49
CA PHE A 164 8.79 -17.85 2.71
C PHE A 164 8.98 -18.64 4.01
N CYS A 165 8.47 -18.12 5.14
CA CYS A 165 8.62 -18.74 6.45
C CYS A 165 7.89 -20.10 6.52
N ALA A 166 6.68 -20.21 5.95
CA ALA A 166 5.96 -21.48 5.94
C ALA A 166 6.68 -22.54 5.11
N PHE A 167 7.26 -22.17 3.97
CA PHE A 167 8.02 -23.10 3.14
C PHE A 167 9.35 -23.52 3.80
N ALA A 168 10.02 -22.59 4.50
CA ALA A 168 11.20 -22.89 5.31
C ALA A 168 10.89 -23.84 6.48
N LYS A 169 9.77 -23.64 7.18
CA LYS A 169 9.35 -24.47 8.32
C LYS A 169 8.88 -25.86 7.88
N TYR A 170 7.99 -25.93 6.88
CA TYR A 170 7.24 -27.14 6.56
C TYR A 170 7.73 -27.94 5.34
N LYS A 171 8.57 -27.36 4.47
CA LYS A 171 9.25 -28.04 3.35
C LYS A 171 8.31 -28.85 2.44
N TYR A 172 7.51 -28.16 1.63
CA TYR A 172 6.55 -28.76 0.71
C TYR A 172 7.23 -29.45 -0.51
N PRO A 173 7.28 -30.79 -0.60
CA PRO A 173 8.07 -31.49 -1.62
C PRO A 173 7.55 -31.32 -3.06
N GLU A 174 6.29 -30.94 -3.24
CA GLU A 174 5.67 -30.76 -4.55
C GLU A 174 5.99 -29.39 -5.20
N VAL A 175 6.60 -28.47 -4.45
CA VAL A 175 6.90 -27.10 -4.92
C VAL A 175 7.99 -27.14 -6.00
N LYS A 176 7.69 -26.51 -7.13
CA LYS A 176 8.60 -26.35 -8.29
C LYS A 176 9.14 -24.95 -8.44
N LEU A 177 8.44 -23.95 -7.89
CA LEU A 177 8.79 -22.55 -8.02
C LEU A 177 8.15 -21.74 -6.88
N VAL A 178 8.86 -20.73 -6.40
CA VAL A 178 8.35 -19.76 -5.44
C VAL A 178 8.42 -18.36 -6.06
N ILE A 179 7.32 -17.61 -6.04
CA ILE A 179 7.21 -16.24 -6.55
C ILE A 179 6.80 -15.32 -5.40
N LEU A 180 7.58 -14.26 -5.18
CA LEU A 180 7.41 -13.33 -4.06
C LEU A 180 7.42 -11.88 -4.58
N GLU A 181 6.26 -11.21 -4.50
CA GLU A 181 6.08 -9.83 -4.93
C GLU A 181 6.09 -8.86 -3.75
N GLY A 182 6.96 -7.85 -3.78
CA GLY A 182 7.10 -6.86 -2.70
C GLY A 182 7.52 -7.53 -1.40
N ALA A 183 8.60 -8.31 -1.45
CA ALA A 183 9.02 -9.19 -0.38
C ALA A 183 9.54 -8.43 0.84
N ILE A 184 8.99 -8.80 2.01
CA ILE A 184 9.41 -8.30 3.32
C ILE A 184 10.57 -9.16 3.81
N ASP A 185 11.70 -8.56 4.12
CA ASP A 185 12.84 -9.24 4.74
C ASP A 185 12.71 -9.33 6.26
N SER A 186 12.28 -8.24 6.90
CA SER A 186 11.88 -8.14 8.29
C SER A 186 10.95 -6.96 8.51
N MET A 187 10.06 -7.04 9.50
CA MET A 187 9.19 -5.91 9.85
C MET A 187 9.97 -4.74 10.45
N GLU A 188 11.09 -4.98 11.12
CA GLU A 188 11.99 -3.91 11.58
C GLU A 188 12.48 -3.06 10.40
N ASN A 189 12.92 -3.69 9.32
CA ASN A 189 13.37 -2.98 8.13
C ASN A 189 12.22 -2.25 7.43
N VAL A 190 11.01 -2.83 7.38
CA VAL A 190 9.82 -2.15 6.84
C VAL A 190 9.52 -0.87 7.63
N ILE A 191 9.44 -0.97 8.96
CA ILE A 191 9.17 0.18 9.84
C ILE A 191 10.27 1.24 9.69
N LYS A 192 11.54 0.83 9.68
CA LYS A 192 12.68 1.73 9.53
C LYS A 192 12.70 2.44 8.18
N ASN A 193 12.41 1.73 7.09
CA ASN A 193 12.37 2.33 5.76
C ASN A 193 11.20 3.29 5.63
N MET A 194 10.03 2.94 6.17
CA MET A 194 8.87 3.82 6.23
C MET A 194 9.19 5.10 7.01
N ALA A 195 9.76 4.98 8.21
CA ALA A 195 10.16 6.13 9.03
C ALA A 195 11.19 7.02 8.31
N ASN A 196 12.21 6.43 7.69
CA ASN A 196 13.22 7.17 6.93
C ASN A 196 12.64 7.87 5.69
N HIS A 197 11.62 7.29 5.06
CA HIS A 197 10.97 7.89 3.90
C HIS A 197 10.19 9.15 4.28
N TYR A 198 9.43 9.10 5.37
CA TYR A 198 8.56 10.20 5.79
C TYR A 198 9.27 11.28 6.62
N LEU A 199 10.22 10.90 7.46
CA LEU A 199 10.88 11.81 8.41
C LEU A 199 12.32 12.16 8.01
N GLY A 200 12.81 11.60 6.90
CA GLY A 200 14.22 11.67 6.53
C GLY A 200 15.10 10.74 7.38
N LYS A 201 16.40 10.68 7.07
CA LYS A 201 17.36 9.89 7.85
C LYS A 201 17.86 10.69 9.04
N GLY A 202 17.80 10.13 10.25
CA GLY A 202 18.46 10.69 11.42
C GLY A 202 17.72 10.39 12.72
N VAL A 203 18.01 11.17 13.75
CA VAL A 203 17.49 10.97 15.11
C VAL A 203 15.96 10.88 15.14
N MET A 204 15.25 11.66 14.31
CA MET A 204 13.79 11.62 14.26
C MET A 204 13.24 10.30 13.73
N SER A 205 13.89 9.68 12.74
CA SER A 205 13.44 8.36 12.25
C SER A 205 13.74 7.27 13.27
N ASP A 206 14.88 7.31 13.95
CA ASP A 206 15.19 6.35 15.03
C ASP A 206 14.21 6.46 16.21
N ILE A 207 13.81 7.68 16.57
CA ILE A 207 12.76 7.92 17.58
C ILE A 207 11.42 7.33 17.09
N ALA A 208 11.02 7.61 15.85
CA ALA A 208 9.75 7.10 15.31
C ALA A 208 9.72 5.56 15.25
N VAL A 209 10.81 4.92 14.82
CA VAL A 209 10.94 3.45 14.83
C VAL A 209 10.80 2.92 16.26
N SER A 210 11.51 3.52 17.22
CA SER A 210 11.47 3.13 18.63
C SER A 210 10.08 3.29 19.25
N SER A 211 9.35 4.34 18.85
CA SER A 211 7.97 4.58 19.29
C SER A 211 7.00 3.59 18.66
N MET A 212 7.07 3.34 17.35
CA MET A 212 6.26 2.33 16.66
C MET A 212 6.47 0.95 17.27
N ARG A 213 7.71 0.59 17.59
CA ARG A 213 8.06 -0.67 18.27
C ARG A 213 7.46 -0.75 19.67
N ARG A 214 7.57 0.31 20.47
CA ARG A 214 6.94 0.37 21.81
C ARG A 214 5.43 0.23 21.73
N SER A 215 4.79 0.90 20.78
CA SER A 215 3.34 0.81 20.55
C SER A 215 2.94 -0.59 20.10
N ALA A 216 3.66 -1.20 19.15
CA ALA A 216 3.41 -2.57 18.72
C ALA A 216 3.52 -3.54 19.91
N ASN A 217 4.60 -3.48 20.68
CA ASN A 217 4.79 -4.33 21.87
C ASN A 217 3.71 -4.13 22.93
N PHE A 218 3.29 -2.87 23.15
CA PHE A 218 2.17 -2.57 24.04
C PHE A 218 0.90 -3.26 23.54
N LEU A 219 0.51 -3.04 22.27
CA LEU A 219 -0.68 -3.64 21.69
C LEU A 219 -0.63 -5.17 21.70
N THR A 220 0.53 -5.77 21.40
CA THR A 220 0.75 -7.22 21.45
C THR A 220 0.59 -7.76 22.87
N ARG A 221 1.11 -7.06 23.90
CA ARG A 221 0.97 -7.47 25.31
C ARG A 221 -0.49 -7.52 25.76
N TYR A 222 -1.34 -6.66 25.20
CA TYR A 222 -2.78 -6.65 25.48
C TYR A 222 -3.60 -7.48 24.49
N GLY A 223 -2.97 -8.25 23.60
CA GLY A 223 -3.67 -9.08 22.61
C GLY A 223 -4.40 -8.28 21.52
N LEU A 224 -4.06 -7.00 21.36
CA LEU A 224 -4.64 -6.10 20.36
C LEU A 224 -3.91 -6.15 19.01
N PHE A 225 -2.70 -6.71 18.98
CA PHE A 225 -1.92 -6.89 17.76
C PHE A 225 -1.19 -8.24 17.78
N GLY A 226 -1.22 -8.97 16.65
CA GLY A 226 -0.71 -10.35 16.59
C GLY A 226 0.81 -10.46 16.42
N TYR A 227 1.48 -9.40 15.94
CA TYR A 227 2.89 -9.39 15.63
C TYR A 227 3.77 -9.41 16.89
N LYS A 228 4.84 -10.20 16.88
CA LYS A 228 5.82 -10.31 17.98
C LYS A 228 7.22 -9.98 17.47
N ASP A 229 7.87 -8.99 18.09
CA ASP A 229 9.20 -8.51 17.70
C ASP A 229 10.27 -9.62 17.59
N GLU A 230 10.25 -10.61 18.49
CA GLU A 230 11.30 -11.63 18.62
C GLU A 230 11.01 -12.93 17.86
N SER A 231 10.03 -12.94 16.97
CA SER A 231 9.66 -14.16 16.24
C SER A 231 10.20 -14.19 14.82
N ASP A 232 9.95 -15.30 14.15
CA ASP A 232 10.56 -15.62 12.87
C ASP A 232 10.31 -14.54 11.80
N SER A 233 11.36 -14.27 11.03
CA SER A 233 11.35 -13.42 9.84
C SER A 233 11.92 -14.19 8.66
N PRO A 234 11.65 -13.77 7.42
CA PRO A 234 12.28 -14.38 6.25
C PRO A 234 13.81 -14.41 6.33
N LEU A 235 14.45 -13.35 6.86
CA LEU A 235 15.90 -13.35 7.07
C LEU A 235 16.35 -14.38 8.11
N SER A 236 15.65 -14.53 9.24
CA SER A 236 16.03 -15.52 10.26
C SER A 236 15.76 -16.97 9.80
N MET A 237 14.97 -17.17 8.75
CA MET A 237 14.61 -18.48 8.20
C MET A 237 15.43 -18.91 6.99
N LEU A 238 16.42 -18.12 6.57
CA LEU A 238 17.24 -18.35 5.37
C LEU A 238 17.89 -19.74 5.36
N ASP A 239 18.47 -20.18 6.48
CA ASP A 239 19.18 -21.47 6.57
C ASP A 239 18.24 -22.67 6.46
N ASN A 240 16.98 -22.49 6.86
CA ASN A 240 15.96 -23.55 6.83
C ASN A 240 15.23 -23.65 5.48
N PHE A 241 15.36 -22.63 4.62
CA PHE A 241 14.63 -22.57 3.35
C PHE A 241 14.98 -23.78 2.44
N PRO A 242 14.04 -24.40 1.72
CA PRO A 242 14.33 -25.57 0.89
C PRO A 242 15.33 -25.31 -0.25
N GLU A 243 16.19 -26.28 -0.53
CA GLU A 243 17.24 -26.21 -1.55
C GLU A 243 16.71 -26.64 -2.92
N ASN A 244 17.41 -26.25 -3.99
CA ASN A 244 17.13 -26.65 -5.39
C ASN A 244 15.73 -26.28 -5.89
N VAL A 245 15.08 -25.31 -5.24
CA VAL A 245 13.82 -24.72 -5.71
C VAL A 245 14.11 -23.30 -6.19
N PRO A 246 13.79 -22.95 -7.46
CA PRO A 246 13.95 -21.60 -7.95
C PRO A 246 13.04 -20.61 -7.21
N VAL A 247 13.57 -19.43 -6.91
CA VAL A 247 12.87 -18.37 -6.18
C VAL A 247 12.94 -17.06 -6.97
N ILE A 248 11.77 -16.49 -7.22
CA ILE A 248 11.59 -15.27 -7.99
C ILE A 248 11.15 -14.16 -7.05
N PHE A 249 11.91 -13.08 -7.03
CA PHE A 249 11.57 -11.86 -6.33
C PHE A 249 11.17 -10.78 -7.33
N ILE A 250 10.08 -10.08 -7.04
CA ILE A 250 9.59 -8.97 -7.86
C ILE A 250 9.39 -7.76 -6.96
N THR A 251 9.96 -6.63 -7.34
CA THR A 251 9.82 -5.36 -6.60
C THR A 251 9.78 -4.18 -7.57
N SER A 252 9.45 -2.99 -7.08
CA SER A 252 9.60 -1.74 -7.84
C SER A 252 10.42 -0.68 -7.12
N GLU A 253 11.12 0.16 -7.89
CA GLU A 253 11.80 1.37 -7.42
C GLU A 253 10.83 2.41 -6.80
N LEU A 254 9.55 2.40 -7.21
CA LEU A 254 8.51 3.27 -6.64
C LEU A 254 7.78 2.63 -5.46
N ASP A 255 8.18 1.44 -5.03
CA ASP A 255 7.61 0.84 -3.83
C ASP A 255 8.04 1.61 -2.57
N ARG A 256 7.06 2.23 -1.92
CA ARG A 256 7.23 2.96 -0.65
C ARG A 256 6.63 2.22 0.54
N THR A 257 5.90 1.12 0.31
CA THR A 257 5.29 0.33 1.38
C THR A 257 6.27 -0.73 1.86
N VAL A 258 6.82 -1.50 0.92
CA VAL A 258 7.92 -2.42 1.16
C VAL A 258 9.06 -1.95 0.26
N ASP A 259 9.92 -1.08 0.82
CA ASP A 259 11.06 -0.52 0.08
C ASP A 259 11.80 -1.63 -0.68
N SER A 260 12.11 -1.38 -1.96
CA SER A 260 12.79 -2.36 -2.82
C SER A 260 14.04 -2.98 -2.23
N LYS A 261 14.73 -2.28 -1.32
CA LYS A 261 15.90 -2.79 -0.59
C LYS A 261 15.57 -3.98 0.30
N SER A 262 14.37 -4.02 0.87
CA SER A 262 13.89 -5.16 1.66
C SER A 262 13.86 -6.41 0.79
N THR A 263 13.21 -6.34 -0.38
CA THR A 263 13.16 -7.44 -1.35
C THR A 263 14.54 -7.80 -1.89
N GLU A 264 15.37 -6.81 -2.22
CA GLU A 264 16.75 -7.03 -2.65
C GLU A 264 17.59 -7.75 -1.60
N ASN A 265 17.42 -7.38 -0.32
CA ASN A 265 18.21 -7.92 0.78
C ASN A 265 17.92 -9.41 0.95
N ILE A 266 16.65 -9.81 1.03
CA ILE A 266 16.29 -11.23 1.14
C ILE A 266 16.72 -12.03 -0.10
N ALA A 267 16.58 -11.47 -1.31
CA ALA A 267 17.02 -12.12 -2.55
C ALA A 267 18.54 -12.34 -2.57
N LYS A 268 19.33 -11.32 -2.21
CA LYS A 268 20.79 -11.40 -2.15
C LYS A 268 21.27 -12.42 -1.11
N ASN A 269 20.68 -12.42 0.09
CA ASN A 269 21.08 -13.38 1.13
C ASN A 269 20.71 -14.82 0.74
N LEU A 270 19.53 -15.06 0.15
CA LEU A 270 19.17 -16.38 -0.35
C LEU A 270 20.10 -16.84 -1.48
N HIS A 271 20.48 -15.93 -2.38
CA HIS A 271 21.44 -16.21 -3.44
C HIS A 271 22.83 -16.56 -2.88
N GLN A 272 23.33 -15.79 -1.90
CA GLN A 272 24.63 -16.00 -1.26
C GLN A 272 24.73 -17.35 -0.55
N ARG A 273 23.61 -17.92 -0.09
CA ARG A 273 23.55 -19.28 0.43
C ARG A 273 23.99 -20.32 -0.61
N GLY A 274 23.81 -20.02 -1.92
CA GLY A 274 24.33 -20.82 -3.02
C GLY A 274 23.56 -22.11 -3.31
N LYS A 275 22.35 -22.26 -2.75
CA LYS A 275 21.54 -23.50 -2.83
C LYS A 275 20.25 -23.37 -3.64
N ASN A 276 20.01 -22.20 -4.22
CA ASN A 276 18.81 -21.90 -5.01
C ASN A 276 19.19 -21.09 -6.25
N ASP A 277 18.43 -21.26 -7.32
CA ASP A 277 18.40 -20.27 -8.40
C ASP A 277 17.54 -19.10 -7.94
N VAL A 278 18.11 -17.89 -7.95
CA VAL A 278 17.42 -16.70 -7.43
C VAL A 278 17.39 -15.65 -8.52
N TYR A 279 16.17 -15.18 -8.80
CA TYR A 279 15.94 -14.11 -9.77
C TYR A 279 15.31 -12.92 -9.07
N LEU A 280 15.67 -11.72 -9.51
CA LEU A 280 15.12 -10.46 -9.02
C LEU A 280 14.73 -9.57 -10.20
N LEU A 281 13.43 -9.41 -10.43
CA LEU A 281 12.89 -8.40 -11.33
C LEU A 281 12.62 -7.10 -10.56
N LYS A 282 13.29 -6.02 -10.98
CA LYS A 282 13.10 -4.68 -10.42
C LYS A 282 12.40 -3.77 -11.42
N LEU A 283 11.10 -3.58 -11.22
CA LEU A 283 10.24 -2.68 -11.97
C LEU A 283 10.57 -1.21 -11.66
N LYS A 284 10.28 -0.29 -12.57
CA LYS A 284 10.73 1.12 -12.42
C LYS A 284 9.66 2.07 -11.93
N ASN A 285 8.40 1.83 -12.28
CA ASN A 285 7.35 2.85 -12.30
C ASN A 285 6.04 2.41 -11.60
N SER A 286 6.05 1.35 -10.81
CA SER A 286 4.84 0.79 -10.22
C SER A 286 4.83 0.85 -8.70
N ARG A 287 3.73 1.30 -8.10
CA ARG A 287 3.57 1.38 -6.64
C ARG A 287 3.12 0.04 -6.08
N HIS A 288 3.40 -0.18 -4.78
CA HIS A 288 3.17 -1.46 -4.09
C HIS A 288 1.85 -2.18 -4.40
N PRO A 289 0.66 -1.56 -4.27
CA PRO A 289 -0.60 -2.29 -4.52
C PRO A 289 -0.97 -2.40 -6.01
N PHE A 290 -0.16 -1.86 -6.91
CA PHE A 290 -0.49 -1.66 -8.33
C PHE A 290 0.62 -2.08 -9.29
N TYR A 291 1.50 -3.01 -8.90
CA TYR A 291 2.47 -3.61 -9.83
C TYR A 291 1.82 -4.10 -11.14
N PRO A 292 0.60 -4.68 -11.13
CA PRO A 292 -0.08 -5.07 -12.36
C PRO A 292 -0.61 -3.91 -13.21
N TYR A 293 -0.73 -2.69 -12.69
CA TYR A 293 -1.64 -1.69 -13.29
C TYR A 293 -1.12 -0.24 -13.38
N ASP A 294 -0.04 0.10 -12.70
CA ASP A 294 0.44 1.49 -12.69
C ASP A 294 1.13 1.90 -14.00
N ASN A 295 1.87 0.98 -14.62
CA ASN A 295 2.67 1.28 -15.78
C ASN A 295 2.65 0.12 -16.79
N LYS A 296 2.41 0.46 -18.06
CA LYS A 296 2.33 -0.52 -19.15
C LYS A 296 3.64 -1.28 -19.36
N GLN A 297 4.78 -0.60 -19.31
CA GLN A 297 6.07 -1.24 -19.52
C GLN A 297 6.38 -2.22 -18.37
N ASP A 298 6.16 -1.80 -17.13
CA ASP A 298 6.35 -2.67 -15.96
C ASP A 298 5.40 -3.86 -16.00
N HIS A 299 4.13 -3.66 -16.35
CA HIS A 299 3.15 -4.73 -16.55
C HIS A 299 3.64 -5.75 -17.60
N ASP A 300 4.07 -5.26 -18.77
CA ASP A 300 4.53 -6.11 -19.87
C ASP A 300 5.83 -6.85 -19.48
N GLN A 301 6.76 -6.20 -18.77
CA GLN A 301 7.97 -6.84 -18.22
C GLN A 301 7.65 -7.91 -17.18
N TYR A 302 6.72 -7.63 -16.27
CA TYR A 302 6.26 -8.59 -15.28
C TYR A 302 5.69 -9.83 -15.97
N GLU A 303 4.66 -9.65 -16.81
CA GLU A 303 3.97 -10.75 -17.47
C GLU A 303 4.94 -11.61 -18.27
N THR A 304 5.75 -10.99 -19.13
CA THR A 304 6.70 -11.71 -19.99
C THR A 304 7.80 -12.41 -19.21
N PHE A 305 8.32 -11.79 -18.13
CA PHE A 305 9.34 -12.40 -17.27
C PHE A 305 8.85 -13.68 -16.59
N ILE A 306 7.66 -13.67 -15.99
CA ILE A 306 7.12 -14.87 -15.33
C ILE A 306 6.91 -16.00 -16.33
N HIS A 307 6.42 -15.68 -17.54
CA HIS A 307 6.28 -16.67 -18.61
C HIS A 307 7.62 -17.24 -19.07
N ALA A 308 8.67 -16.42 -19.12
CA ALA A 308 10.02 -16.88 -19.42
C ALA A 308 10.55 -17.82 -18.32
N ILE A 309 10.28 -17.53 -17.05
CA ILE A 309 10.62 -18.41 -15.92
C ILE A 309 9.86 -19.73 -16.01
N TYR A 310 8.56 -19.71 -16.33
CA TYR A 310 7.79 -20.93 -16.52
C TYR A 310 8.37 -21.79 -17.64
N LYS A 311 8.78 -21.19 -18.77
CA LYS A 311 9.47 -21.89 -19.86
C LYS A 311 10.80 -22.50 -19.39
N GLU A 312 11.64 -21.73 -18.70
CA GLU A 312 12.95 -22.18 -18.18
C GLU A 312 12.83 -23.41 -17.28
N TYR A 313 11.78 -23.47 -16.46
CA TYR A 313 11.55 -24.58 -15.52
C TYR A 313 10.54 -25.64 -16.01
N GLY A 314 10.19 -25.62 -17.31
CA GLY A 314 9.33 -26.64 -17.93
C GLY A 314 7.87 -26.64 -17.46
N LEU A 315 7.37 -25.49 -17.00
CA LEU A 315 5.99 -25.26 -16.58
C LEU A 315 5.14 -24.70 -17.73
N ASP A 316 3.83 -24.93 -17.66
CA ASP A 316 2.87 -24.38 -18.63
C ASP A 316 2.97 -22.85 -18.75
N HIS A 317 3.04 -22.34 -19.98
CA HIS A 317 3.22 -20.93 -20.26
C HIS A 317 2.68 -20.53 -21.65
N ASP A 318 2.63 -19.22 -21.90
CA ASP A 318 2.38 -18.63 -23.20
C ASP A 318 3.72 -18.43 -23.92
N SER A 319 3.93 -19.18 -25.01
CA SER A 319 5.22 -19.22 -25.72
C SER A 319 5.65 -17.86 -26.26
N LYS A 320 4.72 -16.98 -26.64
CA LYS A 320 5.04 -15.65 -27.16
C LYS A 320 5.51 -14.73 -26.03
N LEU A 321 4.82 -14.76 -24.89
CA LEU A 321 5.20 -13.99 -23.71
C LEU A 321 6.56 -14.47 -23.16
N ALA A 322 6.77 -15.79 -23.12
CA ALA A 322 8.04 -16.36 -22.67
C ALA A 322 9.22 -15.97 -23.57
N GLU A 323 9.03 -15.96 -24.89
CA GLU A 323 10.10 -15.52 -25.81
C GLU A 323 10.41 -14.03 -25.65
N ASN A 324 9.38 -13.18 -25.51
CA ASN A 324 9.57 -11.75 -25.25
C ASN A 324 10.35 -11.50 -23.95
N GLY A 325 10.11 -12.30 -22.91
CA GLY A 325 10.74 -12.18 -21.60
C GLY A 325 12.11 -12.85 -21.49
N ARG A 326 12.58 -13.56 -22.53
CA ARG A 326 13.83 -14.35 -22.47
C ARG A 326 15.05 -13.55 -22.04
N HIS A 327 15.18 -12.31 -22.52
CA HIS A 327 16.27 -11.40 -22.16
C HIS A 327 16.27 -11.00 -20.66
N LEU A 328 15.12 -11.09 -20.00
CA LEU A 328 14.97 -10.80 -18.58
C LEU A 328 15.52 -11.95 -17.71
N LEU A 329 15.56 -13.19 -18.21
CA LEU A 329 16.13 -14.33 -17.47
C LEU A 329 17.59 -14.09 -17.11
N GLU A 330 18.40 -13.64 -18.07
CA GLU A 330 19.83 -13.39 -17.84
C GLU A 330 20.04 -12.16 -16.96
N SER A 331 19.36 -11.06 -17.25
CA SER A 331 19.54 -9.80 -16.53
C SER A 331 18.97 -9.82 -15.10
N CYS A 332 18.00 -10.69 -14.81
CA CYS A 332 17.40 -10.82 -13.48
C CYS A 332 18.02 -11.97 -12.65
N ASN A 333 18.85 -12.85 -13.23
CA ASN A 333 19.47 -13.95 -12.50
C ASN A 333 20.66 -13.46 -11.66
N LEU A 334 20.61 -13.66 -10.34
CA LEU A 334 21.65 -13.19 -9.44
C LEU A 334 22.98 -13.96 -9.55
N LYS A 335 23.02 -15.16 -10.18
CA LYS A 335 24.27 -15.91 -10.44
C LYS A 335 25.17 -15.23 -11.47
N ASN A 336 24.57 -14.53 -12.42
CA ASN A 336 25.27 -13.80 -13.47
C ASN A 336 24.96 -12.31 -13.26
N PRO A 337 25.44 -11.68 -12.17
CA PRO A 337 25.26 -10.24 -12.04
C PRO A 337 25.83 -9.63 -13.32
N PRO A 338 25.09 -8.76 -14.02
CA PRO A 338 25.57 -8.21 -15.28
C PRO A 338 26.96 -7.63 -15.01
N ASN A 339 27.99 -8.32 -15.53
CA ASN A 339 29.35 -7.78 -15.59
C ASN A 339 29.16 -6.43 -16.21
N SER A 340 29.41 -5.36 -15.44
CA SER A 340 29.17 -3.97 -15.78
C SER A 340 29.36 -3.70 -17.28
N LEU A 341 28.30 -3.95 -18.04
CA LEU A 341 28.17 -3.51 -19.42
C LEU A 341 27.79 -2.06 -19.23
N GLU A 342 28.83 -1.23 -19.02
CA GLU A 342 28.84 0.11 -19.55
C GLU A 342 28.61 -0.02 -21.06
N THR A 343 27.36 -0.22 -21.46
CA THR A 343 26.89 0.19 -22.76
C THR A 343 26.91 1.72 -22.72
N LYS A 344 28.11 2.30 -22.89
CA LYS A 344 28.25 3.63 -23.48
C LYS A 344 27.71 3.52 -24.90
N LEU A 345 26.39 3.55 -25.00
CA LEU A 345 25.69 3.94 -26.21
C LEU A 345 26.17 5.35 -26.55
N ASN A 346 26.63 5.53 -27.79
CA ASN A 346 26.85 6.83 -28.42
C ASN A 346 25.55 7.65 -28.30
N HIS A 347 25.42 8.43 -27.24
CA HIS A 347 24.14 9.04 -26.85
C HIS A 347 23.98 10.49 -27.32
N ASP A 348 25.00 11.09 -27.93
CA ASP A 348 24.92 12.51 -28.33
C ASP A 348 24.18 12.74 -29.66
N SER A 349 24.00 11.73 -30.52
CA SER A 349 23.19 11.91 -31.75
C SER A 349 21.68 11.76 -31.50
N ASN A 350 21.28 10.92 -30.52
CA ASN A 350 19.86 10.60 -30.28
C ASN A 350 19.12 11.74 -29.54
N ASP A 351 19.79 12.41 -28.62
CA ASP A 351 19.17 13.47 -27.81
C ASP A 351 18.80 14.70 -28.68
N ARG A 352 19.58 14.96 -29.74
CA ARG A 352 19.28 16.01 -30.72
C ARG A 352 18.00 15.72 -31.50
N ASP A 353 17.85 14.50 -32.00
CA ASP A 353 16.68 14.08 -32.79
C ASP A 353 15.40 14.02 -31.94
N ILE A 354 15.52 13.57 -30.69
CA ILE A 354 14.42 13.57 -29.71
C ILE A 354 13.98 15.00 -29.42
N LEU A 355 14.92 15.91 -29.14
CA LEU A 355 14.60 17.31 -28.88
C LEU A 355 13.94 17.97 -30.10
N SER A 356 14.46 17.73 -31.31
CA SER A 356 13.88 18.23 -32.56
C SER A 356 12.42 17.80 -32.70
N THR A 357 12.16 16.49 -32.54
CA THR A 357 10.81 15.90 -32.62
C THR A 357 9.86 16.52 -31.57
N ASN A 358 10.35 16.77 -30.36
CA ASN A 358 9.53 17.39 -29.31
C ASN A 358 9.25 18.88 -29.56
N LEU A 359 10.19 19.62 -30.15
CA LEU A 359 10.00 21.02 -30.51
C LEU A 359 9.04 21.18 -31.71
N GLU A 360 9.06 20.23 -32.66
CA GLU A 360 8.08 20.18 -33.76
C GLU A 360 6.65 19.99 -33.23
N LYS A 361 6.47 19.11 -32.24
CA LYS A 361 5.17 18.92 -31.56
C LYS A 361 4.67 20.18 -30.84
N LEU A 362 5.56 21.14 -30.56
CA LEU A 362 5.23 22.44 -29.97
C LEU A 362 4.94 23.53 -31.03
N ASN A 363 4.81 23.15 -32.31
CA ASN A 363 4.57 24.05 -33.45
C ASN A 363 5.68 25.10 -33.66
N ILE A 364 6.92 24.79 -33.28
CA ILE A 364 8.08 25.65 -33.58
C ILE A 364 8.50 25.36 -35.02
N SER A 365 8.73 26.40 -35.83
CA SER A 365 9.14 26.22 -37.24
C SER A 365 10.50 25.52 -37.34
N GLY A 366 10.70 24.71 -38.39
CA GLY A 366 11.94 23.96 -38.59
C GLY A 366 13.20 24.85 -38.64
N GLU A 367 13.10 26.06 -39.16
CA GLU A 367 14.19 27.05 -39.13
C GLU A 367 14.58 27.45 -37.69
N ASN A 368 13.60 27.70 -36.83
CA ASN A 368 13.82 28.03 -35.43
C ASN A 368 14.34 26.85 -34.63
N ILE A 369 13.88 25.63 -34.91
CA ILE A 369 14.40 24.40 -34.30
C ILE A 369 15.89 24.25 -34.66
N ASN A 370 16.25 24.37 -35.93
CA ASN A 370 17.65 24.29 -36.36
C ASN A 370 18.53 25.35 -35.71
N ASN A 371 18.05 26.60 -35.59
CA ASN A 371 18.76 27.66 -34.89
C ASN A 371 18.96 27.35 -33.40
N ILE A 372 17.95 26.80 -32.72
CA ILE A 372 18.05 26.37 -31.31
C ILE A 372 19.08 25.25 -31.15
N LEU A 373 19.03 24.21 -32.00
CA LEU A 373 19.97 23.08 -31.95
C LEU A 373 21.41 23.53 -32.24
N LEU A 374 21.61 24.41 -33.23
CA LEU A 374 22.93 24.99 -33.55
C LEU A 374 23.51 25.83 -32.41
N VAL A 375 22.67 26.51 -31.63
CA VAL A 375 23.11 27.25 -30.44
C VAL A 375 23.49 26.28 -29.33
N ILE A 376 22.70 25.23 -29.09
CA ILE A 376 22.98 24.21 -28.07
C ILE A 376 24.29 23.48 -28.39
N ASP A 377 24.53 23.09 -29.64
CA ASP A 377 25.75 22.40 -30.07
C ASP A 377 27.04 23.19 -29.78
N LYS A 378 26.93 24.53 -29.72
CA LYS A 378 28.06 25.43 -29.42
C LYS A 378 28.28 25.62 -27.92
N MET A 379 27.40 25.12 -27.06
CA MET A 379 27.53 25.28 -25.61
C MET A 379 28.49 24.24 -24.99
N PRO A 380 29.31 24.65 -24.00
CA PRO A 380 30.00 23.70 -23.15
C PRO A 380 28.97 22.82 -22.42
N SER A 381 29.15 21.50 -22.43
CA SER A 381 28.19 20.53 -21.85
C SER A 381 26.82 20.45 -22.57
N HIS A 382 26.76 20.68 -23.88
CA HIS A 382 25.54 20.59 -24.69
C HIS A 382 24.69 19.33 -24.43
N SER A 383 25.30 18.16 -24.19
CA SER A 383 24.60 16.91 -23.80
C SER A 383 23.70 17.07 -22.57
N LYS A 384 24.12 17.84 -21.56
CA LYS A 384 23.28 18.14 -20.37
C LYS A 384 22.15 19.11 -20.69
N VAL A 385 22.40 20.06 -21.59
CA VAL A 385 21.41 21.05 -22.05
C VAL A 385 20.33 20.36 -22.89
N TYR A 386 20.71 19.43 -23.77
CA TYR A 386 19.79 18.57 -24.50
C TYR A 386 18.86 17.82 -23.57
N LYS A 387 19.40 17.11 -22.57
CA LYS A 387 18.60 16.36 -21.59
C LYS A 387 17.65 17.25 -20.79
N ALA A 388 18.10 18.44 -20.38
CA ALA A 388 17.25 19.40 -19.68
C ALA A 388 16.10 19.91 -20.57
N LEU A 389 16.36 20.19 -21.84
CA LEU A 389 15.35 20.69 -22.78
C LEU A 389 14.39 19.58 -23.25
N ILE A 390 14.87 18.36 -23.44
CA ILE A 390 14.01 17.18 -23.67
C ILE A 390 13.06 17.04 -22.49
N TYR A 391 13.59 17.03 -21.26
CA TYR A 391 12.78 16.98 -20.03
C TYR A 391 11.72 18.08 -19.98
N LEU A 392 12.09 19.34 -20.25
CA LEU A 392 11.15 20.47 -20.25
C LEU A 392 10.10 20.40 -21.37
N SER A 393 10.47 19.92 -22.56
CA SER A 393 9.55 19.75 -23.70
C SER A 393 8.54 18.62 -23.47
N GLU A 394 8.97 17.53 -22.84
CA GLU A 394 8.09 16.44 -22.39
C GLU A 394 7.19 16.87 -21.23
N TYR A 395 7.69 17.77 -20.37
CA TYR A 395 6.94 18.32 -19.25
C TYR A 395 5.75 19.16 -19.70
N LYS A 396 5.91 19.96 -20.76
CA LYS A 396 4.85 20.81 -21.31
C LYS A 396 3.73 20.01 -22.01
N ASN A 397 4.04 18.80 -22.49
CA ASN A 397 3.07 17.89 -23.11
C ASN A 397 2.31 17.01 -22.11
N LYS A 398 2.59 17.12 -20.80
CA LYS A 398 1.75 16.52 -19.76
C LYS A 398 0.57 17.44 -19.47
N SER A 399 -0.64 16.92 -19.67
CA SER A 399 -1.91 17.55 -19.31
C SER A 399 -1.86 18.18 -17.90
N SER A 400 -2.29 19.45 -17.85
CA SER A 400 -2.62 20.31 -16.69
C SER A 400 -2.27 19.79 -15.29
N MET A 401 -1.31 20.47 -14.65
CA MET A 401 -0.89 20.27 -13.25
C MET A 401 -1.97 20.46 -12.17
N CYS A 402 -3.10 21.08 -12.47
CA CYS A 402 -4.13 21.31 -11.45
C CYS A 402 -4.76 20.00 -10.90
N GLU A 403 -4.65 18.89 -11.63
CA GLU A 403 -5.22 17.59 -11.20
C GLU A 403 -4.21 16.76 -10.39
N LYS A 404 -2.92 17.06 -10.47
CA LYS A 404 -1.84 16.33 -9.75
C LYS A 404 -1.42 17.01 -8.45
N HIS A 405 -1.65 18.31 -8.30
CA HIS A 405 -1.37 19.01 -7.03
C HIS A 405 -2.25 18.52 -5.87
N TYR A 406 -3.43 17.96 -6.16
CA TYR A 406 -4.26 17.29 -5.15
C TYR A 406 -3.71 15.93 -4.68
N ILE A 407 -2.79 15.29 -5.39
CA ILE A 407 -2.38 13.88 -5.09
C ILE A 407 -1.34 13.78 -3.96
N HIS A 408 -0.66 14.87 -3.58
CA HIS A 408 0.47 14.80 -2.64
C HIS A 408 0.22 15.48 -1.28
N SER A 409 -0.61 16.52 -1.22
CA SER A 409 -1.03 17.14 0.05
C SER A 409 -2.16 16.36 0.73
N ASP A 410 -3.00 15.64 -0.03
CA ASP A 410 -4.18 14.95 0.50
C ASP A 410 -3.82 13.74 1.38
N TYR A 411 -2.79 12.93 1.09
CA TYR A 411 -2.49 11.78 1.97
C TYR A 411 -2.03 12.17 3.38
N ILE A 412 -1.30 13.28 3.51
CA ILE A 412 -0.86 13.80 4.81
C ILE A 412 -2.04 14.46 5.52
N ALA A 413 -2.82 15.27 4.81
CA ALA A 413 -4.05 15.84 5.33
C ALA A 413 -5.01 14.74 5.81
N GLU A 414 -5.29 13.74 4.98
CA GLU A 414 -6.16 12.61 5.25
C GLU A 414 -5.63 11.73 6.39
N TYR A 415 -4.33 11.47 6.47
CA TYR A 415 -3.72 10.73 7.58
C TYR A 415 -3.89 11.47 8.91
N PHE A 416 -3.53 12.76 8.96
CA PHE A 416 -3.71 13.57 10.16
C PHE A 416 -5.18 13.81 10.49
N CYS A 417 -6.06 13.96 9.50
CA CYS A 417 -7.50 14.07 9.70
C CYS A 417 -8.11 12.77 10.21
N THR A 418 -7.62 11.62 9.75
CA THR A 418 -8.01 10.32 10.27
C THR A 418 -7.58 10.20 11.73
N LEU A 419 -6.34 10.61 12.06
CA LEU A 419 -5.85 10.63 13.44
C LEU A 419 -6.64 11.56 14.34
N THR A 420 -7.01 12.75 13.87
CA THR A 420 -7.81 13.69 14.67
C THR A 420 -9.27 13.27 14.78
N ASN A 421 -9.83 12.62 13.76
CA ASN A 421 -11.16 12.01 13.80
C ASN A 421 -11.24 10.85 14.79
N ILE A 422 -10.16 10.08 14.96
CA ILE A 422 -10.05 9.09 16.05
C ILE A 422 -10.19 9.79 17.41
N GLY A 423 -9.60 10.97 17.60
CA GLY A 423 -9.79 11.79 18.80
C GLY A 423 -11.26 12.16 19.04
N PHE A 424 -11.97 12.65 18.03
CA PHE A 424 -13.40 12.95 18.14
C PHE A 424 -14.24 11.71 18.46
N PHE A 425 -13.99 10.58 17.79
CA PHE A 425 -14.68 9.33 18.10
C PHE A 425 -14.39 8.86 19.52
N ALA A 426 -13.14 8.94 19.99
CA ALA A 426 -12.77 8.58 21.35
C ALA A 426 -13.53 9.41 22.38
N VAL A 427 -13.58 10.74 22.21
CA VAL A 427 -14.32 11.64 23.10
C VAL A 427 -15.82 11.35 23.06
N GLY A 428 -16.41 11.21 21.87
CA GLY A 428 -17.84 10.95 21.71
C GLY A 428 -18.27 9.60 22.29
N ILE A 429 -17.45 8.55 22.11
CA ILE A 429 -17.72 7.22 22.65
C ILE A 429 -17.53 7.19 24.17
N TYR A 430 -16.43 7.78 24.68
CA TYR A 430 -16.12 7.80 26.11
C TYR A 430 -17.22 8.48 26.93
N TYR A 431 -17.72 9.61 26.45
CA TYR A 431 -18.79 10.36 27.13
C TYR A 431 -20.21 10.00 26.67
N GLN A 432 -20.36 8.99 25.80
CA GLN A 432 -21.66 8.59 25.21
C GLN A 432 -22.41 9.77 24.56
N ASP A 433 -21.68 10.69 23.92
CA ASP A 433 -22.20 11.89 23.30
C ASP A 433 -22.39 11.69 21.79
N TYR A 434 -23.63 11.40 21.41
CA TYR A 434 -24.01 11.17 20.02
C TYR A 434 -23.83 12.39 19.10
N LEU A 435 -23.83 13.61 19.63
CA LEU A 435 -23.54 14.82 18.86
C LEU A 435 -22.06 14.85 18.46
N ILE A 436 -21.17 14.52 19.39
CA ILE A 436 -19.72 14.44 19.12
C ILE A 436 -19.42 13.29 18.16
N VAL A 437 -20.06 12.14 18.31
CA VAL A 437 -19.94 11.02 17.35
C VAL A 437 -20.43 11.42 15.96
N SER A 438 -21.50 12.20 15.86
CA SER A 438 -22.01 12.69 14.58
C SER A 438 -21.06 13.71 13.93
N ILE A 439 -20.43 14.59 14.73
CA ILE A 439 -19.37 15.51 14.27
C ILE A 439 -18.17 14.73 13.73
N ALA A 440 -17.71 13.72 14.45
CA ALA A 440 -16.62 12.83 14.03
C ALA A 440 -16.95 12.10 12.71
N LEU A 441 -18.20 11.63 12.60
CA LEU A 441 -18.68 10.94 11.40
C LEU A 441 -18.79 11.89 10.20
N PHE A 442 -19.33 13.09 10.38
CA PHE A 442 -19.43 14.08 9.30
C PHE A 442 -18.08 14.54 8.80
N SER A 443 -17.11 14.71 9.69
CA SER A 443 -15.74 14.95 9.27
C SER A 443 -15.12 13.72 8.59
N THR A 444 -15.31 12.52 9.12
CA THR A 444 -14.73 11.32 8.48
C THR A 444 -15.29 11.10 7.08
N LEU A 445 -16.60 11.35 6.90
CA LEU A 445 -17.28 11.22 5.60
C LEU A 445 -16.88 12.32 4.61
N SER A 446 -16.49 13.51 5.06
CA SER A 446 -15.99 14.57 4.19
C SER A 446 -14.66 14.18 3.53
N HIS A 447 -13.86 13.35 4.20
CA HIS A 447 -12.57 12.85 3.72
C HIS A 447 -12.66 11.51 3.00
N ALA A 448 -13.52 10.60 3.45
CA ALA A 448 -13.61 9.24 2.89
C ALA A 448 -14.24 9.20 1.48
N ILE A 449 -14.96 10.25 1.07
CA ILE A 449 -15.66 10.28 -0.21
C ILE A 449 -15.27 11.57 -0.94
N PRO A 450 -14.52 11.50 -2.05
CA PRO A 450 -14.00 12.67 -2.77
C PRO A 450 -15.09 13.31 -3.64
N LEU A 451 -16.15 13.81 -3.02
CA LEU A 451 -17.23 14.55 -3.68
C LEU A 451 -17.29 15.97 -3.15
N ARG A 452 -17.27 16.94 -4.08
CA ARG A 452 -17.27 18.39 -3.78
C ARG A 452 -18.39 18.84 -2.84
N ARG A 453 -19.51 18.08 -2.77
CA ARG A 453 -20.68 18.34 -1.90
C ARG A 453 -20.46 17.93 -0.43
N LEU A 454 -19.51 17.05 -0.13
CA LEU A 454 -19.23 16.60 1.24
C LEU A 454 -18.32 17.56 2.01
N ASN A 455 -17.73 18.54 1.32
CA ASN A 455 -17.07 19.69 1.96
C ASN A 455 -18.02 20.50 2.85
N GLU A 456 -19.33 20.45 2.61
CA GLU A 456 -20.30 21.10 3.49
C GLU A 456 -20.43 20.36 4.83
N LEU A 457 -20.08 19.07 4.91
CA LEU A 457 -20.11 18.29 6.16
C LEU A 457 -19.02 18.73 7.15
N ASP A 458 -17.82 19.06 6.67
CA ASP A 458 -16.77 19.63 7.55
C ASP A 458 -17.19 20.97 8.14
N LYS A 459 -17.87 21.80 7.34
CA LYS A 459 -18.39 23.10 7.82
C LYS A 459 -19.47 22.88 8.87
N ILE A 460 -20.36 21.93 8.64
CA ILE A 460 -21.38 21.55 9.62
C ILE A 460 -20.70 21.04 10.90
N ALA A 461 -19.68 20.18 10.79
CA ALA A 461 -18.93 19.66 11.93
C ALA A 461 -18.23 20.76 12.76
N ALA A 462 -17.55 21.70 12.10
CA ALA A 462 -16.89 22.82 12.76
C ALA A 462 -17.89 23.78 13.43
N VAL A 463 -18.99 24.12 12.75
CA VAL A 463 -20.05 24.99 13.28
C VAL A 463 -20.79 24.32 14.45
N SER A 464 -21.12 23.03 14.33
CA SER A 464 -21.74 22.24 15.39
C SER A 464 -20.85 22.13 16.61
N THR A 465 -19.52 21.98 16.43
CA THR A 465 -18.56 22.01 17.53
C THR A 465 -18.58 23.35 18.26
N PHE A 466 -18.54 24.45 17.52
CA PHE A 466 -18.56 25.80 18.10
C PHE A 466 -19.87 26.09 18.85
N ILE A 467 -21.03 25.74 18.27
CA ILE A 467 -22.34 25.88 18.91
C ILE A 467 -22.40 25.04 20.19
N ASN A 468 -21.87 23.82 20.17
CA ASN A 468 -21.85 22.95 21.35
C ASN A 468 -21.02 23.58 22.48
N VAL A 469 -19.83 24.12 22.18
CA VAL A 469 -19.00 24.83 23.15
C VAL A 469 -19.75 26.05 23.72
N LEU A 470 -20.34 26.89 22.86
CA LEU A 470 -21.10 28.08 23.28
C LEU A 470 -22.34 27.76 24.11
N SER A 471 -23.02 26.65 23.81
CA SER A 471 -24.22 26.23 24.55
C SER A 471 -23.91 25.90 26.01
N ASN A 472 -22.64 25.69 26.35
CA ASN A 472 -22.14 25.49 27.71
C ASN A 472 -21.56 26.78 28.32
N TYR A 473 -22.14 27.95 28.02
CA TYR A 473 -21.62 29.27 28.42
C TYR A 473 -21.36 29.46 29.92
N GLN A 474 -22.10 28.76 30.79
CA GLN A 474 -21.89 28.82 32.25
C GLN A 474 -20.55 28.17 32.68
N LEU A 475 -20.12 27.14 31.97
CA LEU A 475 -18.79 26.54 32.15
C LEU A 475 -17.70 27.42 31.55
N LEU A 476 -18.00 28.12 30.45
CA LEU A 476 -17.03 29.00 29.79
C LEU A 476 -16.67 30.23 30.62
N SER A 477 -17.58 30.72 31.47
CA SER A 477 -17.28 31.82 32.39
C SER A 477 -16.39 31.38 33.56
N GLN A 478 -16.44 30.09 33.92
CA GLN A 478 -15.61 29.52 34.99
C GLN A 478 -14.25 29.02 34.48
N TYR A 479 -14.20 28.54 33.24
CA TYR A 479 -13.01 27.94 32.61
C TYR A 479 -12.73 28.56 31.24
N PRO A 480 -12.15 29.77 31.20
CA PRO A 480 -11.93 30.52 29.95
C PRO A 480 -10.98 29.81 28.97
N SER A 481 -10.15 28.87 29.44
CA SER A 481 -9.29 28.04 28.58
C SER A 481 -10.10 27.19 27.58
N THR A 482 -11.24 26.65 27.99
CA THR A 482 -12.14 25.87 27.11
C THR A 482 -12.74 26.74 25.99
N LEU A 483 -13.04 28.01 26.31
CA LEU A 483 -13.52 28.99 25.34
C LEU A 483 -12.44 29.32 24.30
N ILE A 484 -11.17 29.41 24.72
CA ILE A 484 -10.04 29.66 23.81
C ILE A 484 -9.97 28.56 22.74
N PHE A 485 -10.10 27.29 23.13
CA PHE A 485 -10.08 26.19 22.15
C PHE A 485 -11.29 26.21 21.23
N GLY A 486 -12.50 26.48 21.73
CA GLY A 486 -13.69 26.62 20.88
C GLY A 486 -13.59 27.77 19.87
N ILE A 487 -13.05 28.92 20.30
CA ILE A 487 -12.78 30.06 19.42
C ILE A 487 -11.70 29.70 18.40
N ALA A 488 -10.62 29.03 18.82
CA ALA A 488 -9.56 28.58 17.93
C ALA A 488 -10.07 27.60 16.87
N THR A 489 -10.94 26.65 17.23
CA THR A 489 -11.64 25.76 16.28
C THR A 489 -12.39 26.53 15.22
N PHE A 490 -13.18 27.52 15.62
CA PHE A 490 -13.94 28.33 14.67
C PHE A 490 -13.02 29.14 13.76
N ILE A 491 -12.00 29.80 14.32
CA ILE A 491 -11.03 30.59 13.56
C ILE A 491 -10.26 29.70 12.57
N PHE A 492 -9.74 28.56 13.00
CA PHE A 492 -9.01 27.65 12.11
C PHE A 492 -9.93 27.00 11.08
N GLY A 493 -11.18 26.70 11.42
CA GLY A 493 -12.18 26.23 10.46
C GLY A 493 -12.48 27.28 9.38
N VAL A 494 -12.59 28.56 9.74
CA VAL A 494 -12.75 29.66 8.77
C VAL A 494 -11.49 29.87 7.94
N LEU A 495 -10.30 29.86 8.56
CA LEU A 495 -9.02 30.02 7.88
C LEU A 495 -8.73 28.86 6.92
N ASP A 496 -9.07 27.63 7.28
CA ASP A 496 -8.98 26.46 6.39
C ASP A 496 -9.81 26.69 5.12
N GLN A 497 -11.03 27.17 5.28
CA GLN A 497 -11.96 27.41 4.17
C GLN A 497 -11.54 28.60 3.29
N TRP A 498 -11.00 29.67 3.89
CA TRP A 498 -10.77 30.94 3.20
C TRP A 498 -9.35 31.11 2.69
N VAL A 499 -8.37 30.57 3.42
CA VAL A 499 -6.93 30.75 3.19
C VAL A 499 -6.28 29.42 2.83
N GLY A 500 -6.45 28.40 3.66
CA GLY A 500 -5.83 27.07 3.47
C GLY A 500 -6.13 26.48 2.11
N ARG A 501 -7.40 26.51 1.68
CA ARG A 501 -7.83 25.95 0.40
C ARG A 501 -7.51 26.82 -0.83
N LYS A 502 -7.24 28.11 -0.67
CA LYS A 502 -6.85 29.00 -1.79
C LYS A 502 -5.34 29.01 -2.03
N ASP A 503 -4.57 28.86 -0.95
CA ASP A 503 -3.11 28.91 -0.94
C ASP A 503 -2.54 27.59 -0.37
N LEU A 504 -3.06 26.45 -0.84
CA LEU A 504 -2.73 25.12 -0.31
C LEU A 504 -1.23 24.82 -0.42
N ASP A 505 -0.57 25.34 -1.46
CA ASP A 505 0.87 25.22 -1.69
C ASP A 505 1.72 25.93 -0.63
N LYS A 506 1.13 26.94 0.06
CA LYS A 506 1.84 27.78 1.04
C LYS A 506 1.60 27.33 2.47
N TYR A 507 0.37 26.89 2.79
CA TYR A 507 -0.02 26.55 4.16
C TYR A 507 -0.25 25.05 4.36
N GLY A 508 -0.21 24.24 3.31
CA GLY A 508 -0.44 22.80 3.37
C GLY A 508 -1.79 22.46 4.03
N SER A 509 -1.81 21.32 4.73
CA SER A 509 -2.96 20.87 5.53
C SER A 509 -3.00 21.46 6.93
N PHE A 510 -2.18 22.48 7.23
CA PHE A 510 -1.99 22.98 8.60
C PHE A 510 -3.28 23.49 9.23
N PHE A 511 -3.98 24.43 8.57
CA PHE A 511 -5.24 24.97 9.08
C PHE A 511 -6.30 23.88 9.22
N HIS A 512 -6.25 22.90 8.32
CA HIS A 512 -7.14 21.76 8.33
C HIS A 512 -6.91 20.86 9.56
N CYS A 513 -5.67 20.48 9.84
CA CYS A 513 -5.33 19.69 11.03
C CYS A 513 -5.53 20.48 12.33
N ALA A 514 -5.24 21.78 12.32
CA ALA A 514 -5.35 22.66 13.47
C ALA A 514 -6.81 22.83 13.94
N TRP A 515 -7.78 22.94 13.02
CA TRP A 515 -9.18 23.03 13.44
C TRP A 515 -9.68 21.71 14.06
N HIS A 516 -9.29 20.55 13.51
CA HIS A 516 -9.65 19.25 14.07
C HIS A 516 -9.08 19.03 15.48
N LEU A 517 -7.80 19.36 15.68
CA LEU A 517 -7.15 19.24 16.98
C LEU A 517 -7.82 20.15 18.02
N THR A 518 -7.95 21.44 17.70
CA THR A 518 -8.59 22.39 18.62
C THR A 518 -10.02 22.02 18.95
N ALA A 519 -10.75 21.44 17.99
CA ALA A 519 -12.12 20.98 18.16
C ALA A 519 -12.22 19.77 19.10
N ALA A 520 -11.33 18.78 18.92
CA ALA A 520 -11.24 17.64 19.82
C ALA A 520 -10.91 18.08 21.26
N PHE A 521 -9.96 18.99 21.43
CA PHE A 521 -9.62 19.56 22.75
C PHE A 521 -10.77 20.36 23.37
N ALA A 522 -11.46 21.19 22.59
CA ALA A 522 -12.59 21.97 23.08
C ALA A 522 -13.72 21.05 23.59
N LEU A 523 -14.06 20.02 22.82
CA LEU A 523 -15.11 19.06 23.18
C LEU A 523 -14.72 18.20 24.37
N PHE A 524 -13.47 17.75 24.43
CA PHE A 524 -12.96 16.99 25.58
C PHE A 524 -13.02 17.81 26.87
N ASN A 525 -12.48 19.02 26.87
CA ASN A 525 -12.50 19.90 28.05
C ASN A 525 -13.93 20.24 28.49
N CYS A 526 -14.83 20.54 27.54
CA CYS A 526 -16.24 20.76 27.86
C CYS A 526 -16.86 19.55 28.58
N LYS A 527 -16.61 18.33 28.09
CA LYS A 527 -17.20 17.11 28.66
C LYS A 527 -16.57 16.69 29.97
N GLN A 528 -15.27 16.89 30.13
CA GLN A 528 -14.56 16.66 31.38
C GLN A 528 -15.15 17.52 32.50
N LEU A 529 -15.29 18.82 32.26
CA LEU A 529 -15.84 19.76 33.23
C LEU A 529 -17.32 19.48 33.57
N LEU A 530 -18.04 18.82 32.67
CA LEU A 530 -19.43 18.37 32.90
C LEU A 530 -19.52 17.03 33.66
N SER A 531 -18.45 16.22 33.68
CA SER A 531 -18.48 14.83 34.17
C SER A 531 -17.80 14.60 35.53
N ASN A 532 -17.09 15.60 36.08
CA ASN A 532 -16.32 15.48 37.35
C ASN A 532 -15.38 14.25 37.37
N THR A 533 -14.64 14.01 36.29
CA THR A 533 -13.76 12.83 36.15
C THR A 533 -12.35 13.08 36.76
N ASP A 534 -11.72 12.02 37.29
CA ASP A 534 -10.46 12.01 38.08
C ASP A 534 -9.20 12.47 37.31
N GLU A 535 -8.35 13.29 37.95
CA GLU A 535 -7.19 14.03 37.38
C GLU A 535 -6.03 13.15 36.88
N ASN A 536 -5.94 11.88 37.28
CA ASN A 536 -4.80 11.01 36.93
C ASN A 536 -4.89 10.41 35.52
N ASP A 537 -6.09 10.10 35.03
CA ASP A 537 -6.29 9.64 33.64
C ASP A 537 -6.01 10.77 32.62
N LEU A 538 -6.08 12.02 33.10
CA LEU A 538 -5.88 13.25 32.34
C LEU A 538 -4.41 13.58 32.07
N GLU A 539 -3.52 13.39 33.05
CA GLU A 539 -2.10 13.72 32.86
C GLU A 539 -1.48 12.83 31.77
N MET A 540 -1.91 11.58 31.69
CA MET A 540 -1.45 10.60 30.71
C MET A 540 -1.95 10.91 29.29
N ILE A 541 -3.24 11.20 29.10
CA ILE A 541 -3.82 11.48 27.77
C ILE A 541 -3.37 12.87 27.29
N SER A 542 -3.36 13.87 28.17
CA SER A 542 -2.92 15.23 27.85
C SER A 542 -1.43 15.27 27.52
N SER A 543 -0.58 14.55 28.27
CA SER A 543 0.85 14.38 27.93
C SER A 543 1.02 13.77 26.54
N CYS A 544 0.30 12.69 26.23
CA CYS A 544 0.44 11.99 24.96
C CYS A 544 -0.01 12.86 23.76
N MET A 545 -1.08 13.65 23.94
CA MET A 545 -1.59 14.54 22.90
C MET A 545 -0.77 15.83 22.77
N LEU A 546 -0.30 16.42 23.87
CA LEU A 546 0.54 17.62 23.87
C LEU A 546 1.93 17.34 23.27
N ASP A 547 2.49 16.16 23.52
CA ASP A 547 3.71 15.69 22.86
C ASP A 547 3.49 15.52 21.36
N THR A 548 2.34 14.97 20.95
CA THR A 548 1.96 14.83 19.55
C THR A 548 1.81 16.20 18.88
N CYS A 549 1.14 17.16 19.51
CA CYS A 549 0.99 18.53 18.99
C CYS A 549 2.32 19.29 18.93
N THR A 550 3.17 19.15 19.94
CA THR A 550 4.50 19.77 19.97
C THR A 550 5.42 19.18 18.89
N GLN A 551 5.26 17.90 18.56
CA GLN A 551 5.96 17.24 17.47
C GLN A 551 5.41 17.61 16.09
N ILE A 552 4.12 17.98 15.98
CA ILE A 552 3.52 18.50 14.74
C ILE A 552 3.89 19.97 14.50
N MET A 553 4.08 20.76 15.57
CA MET A 553 4.45 22.18 15.48
C MET A 553 5.96 22.44 15.32
N LYS A 554 6.81 21.45 15.58
CA LYS A 554 8.26 21.47 15.34
C LYS A 554 8.58 20.84 14.00
#